data_AF-A0A7C9ACI5-F1
#
_entry.id   AF-A0A7C9ACI5-F1
#
_cell.length_a   1.000
_cell.length_b   1.000
_cell.length_c   1.000
_cell.angle_alpha   90.00
_cell.angle_beta   90.00
_cell.angle_gamma   90.00
#
_symmetry.space_group_name_H-M   'P 1'
#
loop_
_entity.id
_entity.type
_entity.pdbx_description
1 polymer ?
#
loop_
_entity_poly.entity_id
_entity_poly.type
_entity_poly.pdbx_seq_one_letter_code
_entity_poly.pdbx_strand_id
1 'polypeptide(L)'
;WGANVHGLYKVGGWVRSGYGVCKSQIKDMANTLSVVAGLLATITFAAAFQVPGGFSGDSGSPVLVQRAAFKAFMIFNSFAMCGSMTVLFFLLWVMLTYSVTTSFLLLDMSIAILQLSFGATLLSFMTGVYVATSHKALWLAIFICGLCSTVIVLLRKNFILRIAQFVKSALLRLATYKLKRSFDVYFLTGNGN
;
A
#
# COMPACT_ATOMS: atom_id res chain seq x y z
N TRP A 1 10.41 41.99 9.82
CA TRP A 1 9.52 41.42 10.86
C TRP A 1 8.53 40.52 10.15
N GLY A 2 8.71 39.21 9.99
CA GLY A 2 9.10 38.13 10.91
C GLY A 2 7.92 37.16 10.78
N ALA A 3 8.01 35.96 10.21
CA ALA A 3 8.65 34.71 10.63
C ALA A 3 8.03 33.60 9.72
N ASN A 4 8.45 32.33 9.88
CA ASN A 4 7.79 31.10 9.38
C ASN A 4 8.20 30.64 7.97
N VAL A 5 8.53 29.38 7.70
CA VAL A 5 8.50 28.13 8.47
C VAL A 5 9.43 27.14 7.79
N HIS A 6 10.17 26.39 8.60
CA HIS A 6 10.72 25.04 8.34
C HIS A 6 10.80 24.54 6.88
N GLY A 7 12.02 24.46 6.36
CA GLY A 7 12.46 23.27 5.63
C GLY A 7 12.36 23.25 4.11
N LEU A 8 12.34 24.39 3.41
CA LEU A 8 12.42 24.41 1.95
C LEU A 8 13.81 24.85 1.46
N TYR A 9 14.69 23.87 1.29
CA TYR A 9 15.91 24.03 0.51
C TYR A 9 15.52 24.28 -0.96
N LYS A 10 15.56 25.56 -1.37
CA LYS A 10 15.55 25.96 -2.78
C LYS A 10 16.91 25.60 -3.39
N VAL A 11 16.97 24.52 -4.15
CA VAL A 11 18.06 24.26 -5.10
C VAL A 11 17.46 24.24 -6.51
N GLY A 12 17.75 25.28 -7.29
CA GLY A 12 17.58 25.35 -8.75
C GLY A 12 16.19 25.02 -9.31
N GLY A 13 15.32 26.03 -9.44
CA GLY A 13 14.28 26.15 -10.48
C GLY A 13 13.19 25.07 -10.64
N TRP A 14 13.27 23.92 -9.96
CA TRP A 14 12.36 22.79 -10.15
C TRP A 14 11.75 22.39 -8.81
N VAL A 15 10.47 22.72 -8.61
CA VAL A 15 9.69 22.22 -7.47
C VAL A 15 9.42 20.73 -7.71
N ARG A 16 10.25 19.86 -7.12
CA ARG A 16 10.05 18.40 -7.12
C ARG A 16 9.16 18.01 -5.94
N SER A 17 8.05 17.32 -6.23
CA SER A 17 7.27 16.62 -5.21
C SER A 17 8.11 15.53 -4.52
N GLY A 18 7.83 15.21 -3.24
CA GLY A 18 8.54 14.20 -2.45
C GLY A 18 8.50 12.76 -3.01
N TYR A 19 7.74 12.54 -4.10
CA TYR A 19 7.69 11.29 -4.88
C TYR A 19 8.36 11.40 -6.26
N GLY A 20 8.95 12.55 -6.62
CA GLY A 20 9.69 12.74 -7.88
C GLY A 20 8.84 12.94 -9.13
N VAL A 21 7.52 13.14 -8.99
CA VAL A 21 6.57 13.24 -10.11
C VAL A 21 6.72 14.57 -10.86
N CYS A 22 6.91 14.50 -12.18
CA CYS A 22 6.90 15.69 -13.05
C CYS A 22 5.47 16.23 -13.23
N LYS A 23 5.31 17.55 -13.35
CA LYS A 23 3.99 18.20 -13.55
C LYS A 23 3.18 17.58 -14.70
N SER A 24 3.85 17.17 -15.77
CA SER A 24 3.21 16.50 -16.93
C SER A 24 2.59 15.14 -16.60
N GLN A 25 3.06 14.45 -15.56
CA GLN A 25 2.63 13.08 -15.22
C GLN A 25 1.60 13.02 -14.08
N ILE A 26 1.27 14.15 -13.45
CA ILE A 26 0.29 14.22 -12.35
C ILE A 26 -1.06 13.65 -12.81
N LYS A 27 -1.49 13.98 -14.03
CA LYS A 27 -2.78 13.56 -14.58
C LYS A 27 -2.85 12.05 -14.81
N ASP A 28 -1.79 11.47 -15.38
CA ASP A 28 -1.73 10.02 -15.62
C ASP A 28 -1.67 9.24 -14.31
N MET A 29 -0.91 9.75 -13.34
CA MET A 29 -0.80 9.15 -12.02
C MET A 29 -2.12 9.25 -11.26
N ALA A 30 -2.79 10.40 -11.29
CA ALA A 30 -4.10 10.59 -10.66
C ALA A 30 -5.17 9.70 -11.31
N ASN A 31 -5.14 9.50 -12.63
CA ASN A 31 -6.05 8.58 -13.33
C ASN A 31 -5.79 7.11 -12.94
N THR A 32 -4.53 6.71 -12.84
CA THR A 32 -4.19 5.34 -12.40
C THR A 32 -4.63 5.12 -10.95
N LEU A 33 -4.35 6.09 -10.08
CA LEU A 33 -4.69 6.01 -8.66
C LEU A 33 -6.20 6.04 -8.44
N SER A 34 -6.96 6.76 -9.26
CA SER A 34 -8.42 6.80 -9.18
C SER A 34 -9.05 5.47 -9.58
N VAL A 35 -8.51 4.79 -10.61
CA VAL A 35 -8.95 3.44 -10.97
C VAL A 35 -8.72 2.46 -9.82
N VAL A 36 -7.53 2.48 -9.20
CA VAL A 36 -7.22 1.61 -8.05
C VAL A 36 -8.11 1.92 -6.85
N ALA A 37 -8.33 3.20 -6.55
CA ALA A 37 -9.21 3.63 -5.46
C ALA A 37 -10.67 3.19 -5.69
N GLY A 38 -11.17 3.35 -6.91
CA GLY A 38 -12.51 2.90 -7.31
C GLY A 38 -12.65 1.39 -7.14
N LEU A 39 -11.66 0.61 -7.60
CA LEU A 39 -11.64 -0.83 -7.46
C LEU A 39 -11.71 -1.26 -5.98
N LEU A 40 -10.88 -0.66 -5.12
CA LEU A 40 -10.91 -0.90 -3.67
C LEU A 40 -12.27 -0.59 -3.06
N ALA A 41 -12.88 0.54 -3.46
CA ALA A 41 -14.19 0.93 -2.96
C ALA A 41 -15.28 -0.07 -3.38
N THR A 42 -15.25 -0.57 -4.62
CA THR A 42 -16.18 -1.61 -5.09
C THR A 42 -15.98 -2.94 -4.36
N ILE A 43 -14.72 -3.37 -4.17
CA ILE A 43 -14.41 -4.61 -3.45
C ILE A 43 -14.91 -4.54 -2.00
N THR A 44 -14.62 -3.45 -1.30
CA THR A 44 -15.05 -3.26 0.09
C THR A 44 -16.57 -3.13 0.21
N PHE A 45 -17.21 -2.38 -0.70
CA PHE A 45 -18.67 -2.30 -0.76
C PHE A 45 -19.31 -3.67 -0.98
N ALA A 46 -18.82 -4.43 -1.96
CA ALA A 46 -19.33 -5.77 -2.25
C ALA A 46 -19.08 -6.73 -1.07
N ALA A 47 -17.94 -6.63 -0.38
CA ALA A 47 -17.63 -7.45 0.78
C ALA A 47 -18.56 -7.17 1.97
N ALA A 48 -19.02 -5.94 2.16
CA ALA A 48 -19.97 -5.59 3.23
C ALA A 48 -21.30 -6.34 3.10
N PHE A 49 -21.79 -6.55 1.87
CA PHE A 49 -23.10 -7.16 1.62
C PHE A 49 -23.06 -8.66 1.36
N GLN A 50 -21.89 -9.22 1.03
CA GLN A 50 -21.73 -10.66 0.74
C GLN A 50 -21.46 -11.50 1.99
N VAL A 51 -21.76 -11.01 3.20
CA VAL A 51 -21.49 -11.75 4.43
C VAL A 51 -22.54 -12.83 4.65
N PRO A 52 -22.15 -14.12 4.75
CA PRO A 52 -23.08 -15.19 5.09
C PRO A 52 -23.47 -15.09 6.57
N GLY A 53 -24.71 -14.68 6.84
CA GLY A 53 -25.24 -14.55 8.20
C GLY A 53 -26.56 -15.26 8.35
N GLY A 54 -26.55 -16.47 8.90
CA GLY A 54 -27.77 -17.10 9.42
C GLY A 54 -28.29 -16.33 10.63
N PHE A 55 -29.60 -16.32 10.81
CA PHE A 55 -30.23 -15.79 12.02
C PHE A 55 -30.22 -16.86 13.11
N SER A 56 -29.92 -16.48 14.35
CA SER A 56 -30.11 -17.37 15.50
C SER A 56 -31.61 -17.56 15.71
N GLY A 57 -32.09 -18.81 15.70
CA GLY A 57 -33.52 -19.16 15.80
C GLY A 57 -34.22 -18.60 17.04
N ASP A 58 -33.48 -18.33 18.12
CA ASP A 58 -34.07 -17.90 19.41
C ASP A 58 -34.11 -16.38 19.62
N SER A 59 -33.42 -15.59 18.79
CA SER A 59 -33.23 -14.16 19.07
C SER A 59 -33.35 -13.24 17.86
N GLY A 60 -33.58 -13.78 16.65
CA GLY A 60 -33.74 -12.99 15.42
C GLY A 60 -32.51 -12.14 15.06
N SER A 61 -31.40 -12.32 15.77
CA SER A 61 -30.16 -11.58 15.58
C SER A 61 -29.22 -12.38 14.66
N PRO A 62 -28.46 -11.72 13.76
CA PRO A 62 -27.50 -12.41 12.92
C PRO A 62 -26.45 -13.09 13.80
N VAL A 63 -26.27 -14.41 13.66
CA VAL A 63 -25.29 -15.22 14.43
C VAL A 63 -23.88 -14.59 14.39
N LEU A 64 -23.55 -13.96 13.27
CA LEU A 64 -22.27 -13.32 13.03
C LEU A 64 -22.10 -11.99 13.77
N VAL A 65 -23.17 -11.20 13.98
CA VAL A 65 -23.09 -9.86 14.60
C VAL A 65 -22.65 -9.90 16.06
N GLN A 66 -22.91 -11.01 16.75
CA GLN A 66 -22.45 -11.18 18.12
C GLN A 66 -20.93 -11.43 18.23
N ARG A 67 -20.25 -11.81 17.14
CA ARG A 67 -18.81 -12.05 17.18
C ARG A 67 -18.04 -10.73 17.06
N ALA A 68 -17.12 -10.49 18.01
CA ALA A 68 -16.27 -9.29 18.01
C ALA A 68 -15.48 -9.11 16.70
N ALA A 69 -15.04 -10.23 16.09
CA ALA A 69 -14.32 -10.19 14.82
C ALA A 69 -15.20 -9.74 13.63
N PHE A 70 -16.52 -9.95 13.68
CA PHE A 70 -17.43 -9.45 12.65
C PHE A 70 -17.67 -7.94 12.78
N LYS A 71 -17.75 -7.43 14.02
CA LYS A 71 -17.80 -5.97 14.27
C LYS A 71 -16.52 -5.31 13.76
N ALA A 72 -15.36 -5.91 14.03
CA ALA A 72 -14.08 -5.44 13.51
C ALA A 72 -14.05 -5.45 11.98
N PHE A 73 -14.51 -6.53 11.34
CA PHE A 73 -14.67 -6.62 9.88
C PHE A 73 -15.46 -5.43 9.33
N MET A 74 -16.66 -5.17 9.85
CA MET A 74 -17.52 -4.09 9.37
C MET A 74 -16.89 -2.70 9.55
N ILE A 75 -16.19 -2.46 10.68
CA ILE A 75 -15.52 -1.18 10.95
C ILE A 75 -14.35 -0.97 9.98
N PHE A 76 -13.45 -1.95 9.86
CA PHE A 76 -12.30 -1.85 8.96
C PHE A 76 -12.74 -1.76 7.49
N ASN A 77 -13.76 -2.51 7.10
CA ASN A 77 -14.32 -2.45 5.76
C ASN A 77 -14.92 -1.09 5.43
N SER A 78 -15.69 -0.51 6.35
CA SER A 78 -16.25 0.84 6.21
C SER A 78 -15.15 1.90 6.14
N PHE A 79 -14.13 1.80 6.99
CA PHE A 79 -13.01 2.73 6.98
C PHE A 79 -12.24 2.68 5.66
N ALA A 80 -12.00 1.47 5.13
CA ALA A 80 -11.35 1.27 3.85
C ALA A 80 -12.15 1.87 2.68
N MET A 81 -13.47 1.64 2.66
CA MET A 81 -14.38 2.17 1.65
C MET A 81 -14.43 3.70 1.69
N CYS A 82 -14.65 4.29 2.87
CA CYS A 82 -14.67 5.74 3.06
C CYS A 82 -13.34 6.38 2.64
N GLY A 83 -12.21 5.81 3.07
CA GLY A 83 -10.89 6.32 2.67
C GLY A 83 -10.66 6.26 1.16
N SER A 84 -11.12 5.19 0.49
CA SER A 84 -11.00 5.06 -0.96
C SER A 84 -11.86 6.11 -1.70
N MET A 85 -13.06 6.40 -1.17
CA MET A 85 -13.91 7.48 -1.68
C MET A 85 -13.30 8.88 -1.46
N THR A 86 -12.68 9.11 -0.30
CA THR A 86 -11.94 10.36 -0.04
C THR A 86 -10.78 10.53 -1.03
N VAL A 87 -10.06 9.46 -1.35
CA VAL A 87 -8.99 9.48 -2.36
C VAL A 87 -9.56 9.84 -3.74
N LEU A 88 -10.67 9.24 -4.16
CA LEU A 88 -11.33 9.59 -5.42
C LEU A 88 -11.67 11.09 -5.48
N PHE A 89 -12.19 11.64 -4.39
CA PHE A 89 -12.53 13.05 -4.29
C PHE A 89 -11.30 13.96 -4.39
N PHE A 90 -10.22 13.64 -3.67
CA PHE A 90 -8.97 14.40 -3.76
C PHE A 90 -8.32 14.31 -5.14
N LEU A 91 -8.36 13.15 -5.78
CA LEU A 91 -7.86 13.00 -7.14
C LEU A 91 -8.69 13.79 -8.14
N LEU A 92 -10.01 13.84 -7.97
CA LEU A 92 -10.88 14.67 -8.80
C LEU A 92 -10.58 16.16 -8.59
N TRP A 93 -10.25 16.57 -7.36
CA TRP A 93 -9.85 17.94 -7.03
C TRP A 93 -8.51 18.30 -7.68
N VAL A 94 -7.57 17.36 -7.74
CA VAL A 94 -6.30 17.50 -8.46
C VAL A 94 -6.52 17.73 -9.96
N MET A 95 -7.52 17.09 -10.57
CA MET A 95 -7.85 17.28 -11.99
C MET A 95 -8.48 18.66 -12.28
N LEU A 96 -9.25 19.19 -11.32
CA LEU A 96 -9.94 20.47 -11.43
C LEU A 96 -9.06 21.69 -11.09
N THR A 97 -7.99 21.48 -10.31
CA THR A 97 -7.15 22.56 -9.79
C THR A 97 -5.99 22.88 -10.73
N TYR A 98 -5.80 24.17 -11.06
CA TYR A 98 -4.68 24.64 -11.91
C TYR A 98 -3.38 24.92 -11.13
N SER A 99 -3.46 25.00 -9.80
CA SER A 99 -2.31 25.30 -8.94
C SER A 99 -1.40 24.08 -8.71
N VAL A 100 -0.16 24.16 -9.15
CA VAL A 100 0.82 23.07 -9.10
C VAL A 100 1.19 22.63 -7.68
N THR A 101 1.39 23.57 -6.76
CA THR A 101 1.84 23.28 -5.40
C THR A 101 0.78 22.51 -4.61
N THR A 102 -0.48 22.93 -4.77
CA THR A 102 -1.62 22.29 -4.11
C THR A 102 -1.88 20.90 -4.69
N SER A 103 -1.79 20.72 -6.01
CA SER A 103 -1.98 19.42 -6.65
C SER A 103 -0.97 18.37 -6.18
N PHE A 104 0.29 18.75 -5.95
CA PHE A 104 1.29 17.82 -5.41
C PHE A 104 1.00 17.39 -3.96
N LEU A 105 0.55 18.32 -3.12
CA LEU A 105 0.19 18.01 -1.73
C LEU A 105 -1.03 17.07 -1.68
N LEU A 106 -2.08 17.38 -2.46
CA LEU A 106 -3.28 16.54 -2.51
C LEU A 106 -2.97 15.14 -3.04
N LEU A 107 -2.08 15.02 -4.04
CA LEU A 107 -1.68 13.73 -4.60
C LEU A 107 -0.89 12.89 -3.59
N ASP A 108 0.03 13.50 -2.84
CA ASP A 108 0.77 12.79 -1.77
C ASP A 108 -0.16 12.28 -0.66
N MET A 109 -1.07 13.15 -0.19
CA MET A 109 -2.09 12.78 0.79
C MET A 109 -3.01 11.67 0.27
N SER A 110 -3.37 11.72 -1.02
CA SER A 110 -4.17 10.67 -1.67
C SER A 110 -3.44 9.33 -1.67
N ILE A 111 -2.15 9.30 -1.97
CA ILE A 111 -1.35 8.07 -1.92
C ILE A 111 -1.29 7.53 -0.49
N ALA A 112 -1.06 8.38 0.52
CA ALA A 112 -0.99 7.96 1.91
C ALA A 112 -2.32 7.36 2.40
N ILE A 113 -3.45 8.00 2.08
CA ILE A 113 -4.78 7.51 2.44
C ILE A 113 -5.11 6.22 1.68
N LEU A 114 -4.76 6.13 0.39
CA LEU A 114 -4.97 4.91 -0.40
C LEU A 114 -4.20 3.72 0.18
N GLN A 115 -2.95 3.94 0.62
CA GLN A 115 -2.17 2.91 1.31
C GLN A 115 -2.84 2.46 2.62
N LEU A 116 -3.39 3.40 3.39
CA LEU A 116 -4.13 3.09 4.61
C LEU A 116 -5.41 2.30 4.31
N SER A 117 -6.17 2.68 3.28
CA SER A 117 -7.37 1.98 2.81
C SER A 117 -7.07 0.57 2.33
N PHE A 118 -5.97 0.37 1.61
CA PHE A 118 -5.54 -0.95 1.18
C PHE A 118 -5.21 -1.83 2.39
N GLY A 119 -4.47 -1.29 3.36
CA GLY A 119 -4.17 -1.99 4.63
C GLY A 119 -5.44 -2.35 5.42
N ALA A 120 -6.39 -1.42 5.53
CA ALA A 120 -7.68 -1.65 6.19
C ALA A 120 -8.53 -2.70 5.46
N THR A 121 -8.49 -2.75 4.12
CA THR A 121 -9.17 -3.78 3.32
C THR A 121 -8.60 -5.17 3.59
N LEU A 122 -7.27 -5.28 3.72
CA LEU A 122 -6.63 -6.55 4.08
C LEU A 122 -6.98 -6.98 5.51
N LEU A 123 -7.00 -6.07 6.47
CA LEU A 123 -7.44 -6.35 7.85
C LEU A 123 -8.91 -6.77 7.92
N SER A 124 -9.77 -6.12 7.14
CA SER A 124 -11.14 -6.54 6.92
C SER A 124 -11.16 -7.98 6.39
N PHE A 125 -10.44 -8.27 5.31
CA PHE A 125 -10.37 -9.64 4.78
C PHE A 125 -9.89 -10.68 5.81
N MET A 126 -8.87 -10.37 6.62
CA MET A 126 -8.40 -11.24 7.72
C MET A 126 -9.50 -11.56 8.72
N THR A 127 -10.17 -10.52 9.21
CA THR A 127 -11.22 -10.66 10.23
C THR A 127 -12.45 -11.37 9.65
N GLY A 128 -12.82 -11.08 8.41
CA GLY A 128 -13.90 -11.76 7.68
C GLY A 128 -13.63 -13.25 7.49
N VAL A 129 -12.44 -13.63 7.01
CA VAL A 129 -12.03 -15.03 6.86
C VAL A 129 -11.96 -15.75 8.20
N TYR A 130 -11.43 -15.08 9.23
CA TYR A 130 -11.38 -15.64 10.58
C TYR A 130 -12.78 -15.96 11.12
N VAL A 131 -13.72 -15.04 10.97
CA VAL A 131 -15.13 -15.25 11.35
C VAL A 131 -15.73 -16.42 10.57
N ALA A 132 -15.56 -16.44 9.25
CA ALA A 132 -16.11 -17.47 8.37
C ALA A 132 -15.53 -18.87 8.64
N THR A 133 -14.26 -18.97 9.06
CA THR A 133 -13.54 -20.24 9.20
C THR A 133 -13.40 -20.71 10.65
N SER A 134 -13.85 -19.90 11.63
CA SER A 134 -13.63 -20.11 13.07
C SER A 134 -14.07 -21.49 13.61
N HIS A 135 -14.99 -22.19 12.97
CA HIS A 135 -15.49 -23.50 13.42
C HIS A 135 -14.88 -24.72 12.71
N LYS A 136 -14.12 -24.56 11.62
CA LYS A 136 -13.75 -25.71 10.75
C LYS A 136 -12.26 -25.86 10.43
N ALA A 137 -11.47 -24.78 10.32
CA ALA A 137 -10.06 -24.91 9.90
C ALA A 137 -9.16 -23.71 10.29
N LEU A 138 -8.54 -23.75 11.47
CA LEU A 138 -7.60 -22.71 11.93
C LEU A 138 -6.35 -22.56 11.05
N TRP A 139 -5.90 -23.65 10.42
CA TRP A 139 -4.72 -23.65 9.52
C TRP A 139 -4.86 -22.68 8.35
N LEU A 140 -6.08 -22.59 7.79
CA LEU A 140 -6.37 -21.72 6.64
C LEU A 140 -6.35 -20.23 7.04
N ALA A 141 -6.82 -19.91 8.25
CA ALA A 141 -6.72 -18.57 8.80
C ALA A 141 -5.27 -18.13 9.05
N ILE A 142 -4.42 -19.03 9.58
CA ILE A 142 -3.00 -18.74 9.82
C ILE A 142 -2.26 -18.48 8.49
N PHE A 143 -2.51 -19.30 7.47
CA PHE A 143 -1.91 -19.13 6.14
C PHE A 143 -2.29 -17.79 5.51
N ILE A 144 -3.57 -17.43 5.60
CA ILE A 144 -4.11 -16.17 5.06
C ILE A 144 -3.59 -14.95 5.83
N CYS A 145 -3.48 -15.04 7.17
CA CYS A 145 -2.80 -14.04 8.01
C CYS A 145 -1.33 -13.86 7.61
N GLY A 146 -0.60 -14.94 7.35
CA GLY A 146 0.79 -14.86 6.90
C GLY A 146 0.92 -14.15 5.55
N LEU A 147 0.06 -14.50 4.59
CA LEU A 147 0.05 -13.88 3.26
C LEU A 147 -0.28 -12.38 3.34
N CYS A 148 -1.33 -12.00 4.05
CA CYS A 148 -1.72 -10.58 4.12
C CYS A 148 -0.76 -9.74 4.97
N SER A 149 -0.16 -10.30 6.02
CA SER A 149 0.92 -9.63 6.75
C SER A 149 2.11 -9.34 5.83
N THR A 150 2.46 -10.30 4.96
CA THR A 150 3.51 -10.12 3.95
C THR A 150 3.16 -8.96 2.99
N VAL A 151 1.93 -8.91 2.49
CA VAL A 151 1.48 -7.82 1.60
C VAL A 151 1.49 -6.47 2.32
N ILE A 152 1.02 -6.39 3.57
CA ILE A 152 1.05 -5.15 4.38
C ILE A 152 2.49 -4.67 4.59
N VAL A 153 3.41 -5.58 4.87
CA VAL A 153 4.84 -5.25 5.04
C VAL A 153 5.44 -4.73 3.74
N LEU A 154 5.06 -5.30 2.58
CA LEU A 154 5.50 -4.85 1.26
C LEU A 154 4.95 -3.46 0.89
N LEU A 155 3.76 -3.06 1.36
CA LEU A 155 3.18 -1.75 1.05
C LEU A 155 3.89 -0.59 1.76
N ARG A 156 4.62 -0.84 2.85
CA ARG A 156 5.39 0.23 3.51
C ARG A 156 6.53 0.67 2.61
N LYS A 157 6.47 1.95 2.19
CA LYS A 157 7.52 2.65 1.43
C LYS A 157 8.93 2.44 2.00
N ASN A 158 9.05 2.43 3.33
CA ASN A 158 10.32 2.19 4.04
C ASN A 158 10.88 0.77 3.84
N PHE A 159 10.02 -0.23 3.63
CA PHE A 159 10.43 -1.61 3.39
C PHE A 159 10.84 -1.80 1.92
N ILE A 160 10.10 -1.22 0.98
CA ILE A 160 10.46 -1.19 -0.45
C ILE A 160 11.82 -0.53 -0.65
N LEU A 161 12.07 0.61 0.00
CA LEU A 161 13.37 1.30 -0.06
C LEU A 161 14.49 0.46 0.55
N ARG A 162 14.24 -0.26 1.64
CA ARG A 162 15.20 -1.21 2.22
C ARG A 162 15.47 -2.40 1.31
N ILE A 163 14.45 -2.97 0.65
CA ILE A 163 14.61 -4.04 -0.34
C ILE A 163 15.42 -3.55 -1.54
N ALA A 164 15.12 -2.38 -2.08
CA ALA A 164 15.88 -1.79 -3.19
C ALA A 164 17.36 -1.56 -2.81
N GLN A 165 17.61 -1.07 -1.59
CA GLN A 165 18.97 -0.95 -1.04
C GLN A 165 19.66 -2.31 -0.86
N PHE A 166 18.91 -3.34 -0.46
CA PHE A 166 19.41 -4.70 -0.27
C PHE A 166 19.75 -5.38 -1.61
N VAL A 167 18.90 -5.22 -2.62
CA VAL A 167 19.15 -5.72 -3.99
C VAL A 167 20.34 -5.00 -4.61
N LYS A 168 20.43 -3.68 -4.44
CA LYS A 168 21.60 -2.90 -4.88
C LYS A 168 22.89 -3.36 -4.19
N SER A 169 22.85 -3.64 -2.88
CA SER A 169 24.02 -4.13 -2.15
C SER A 169 24.39 -5.57 -2.51
N ALA A 170 23.41 -6.43 -2.83
CA ALA A 170 23.65 -7.77 -3.35
C ALA A 170 24.24 -7.76 -4.77
N LEU A 171 23.73 -6.91 -5.68
CA LEU A 171 24.26 -6.75 -7.04
C LEU A 171 25.69 -6.22 -7.04
N LEU A 172 26.01 -5.24 -6.18
CA LEU A 172 27.38 -4.73 -6.03
C LEU A 172 28.32 -5.81 -5.51
N ARG A 173 27.88 -6.66 -4.58
CA ARG A 173 28.66 -7.80 -4.10
C ARG A 173 28.89 -8.84 -5.19
N LEU A 174 27.90 -9.12 -6.03
CA LEU A 174 28.05 -10.04 -7.16
C LEU A 174 28.94 -9.47 -8.26
N ALA A 175 28.86 -8.16 -8.53
CA ALA A 175 29.72 -7.48 -9.47
C ALA A 175 31.20 -7.48 -9.00
N THR A 176 31.46 -7.21 -7.71
CA THR A 176 32.81 -7.30 -7.15
C THR A 176 33.31 -8.74 -7.08
N TYR A 177 32.44 -9.72 -6.79
CA TYR A 177 32.79 -11.15 -6.89
C TYR A 177 33.15 -11.57 -8.32
N LYS A 178 32.37 -11.14 -9.33
CA LYS A 178 32.68 -11.43 -10.73
C LYS A 178 33.99 -10.78 -11.18
N LEU A 179 34.24 -9.53 -10.78
CA LEU A 179 35.50 -8.84 -11.10
C LEU A 179 36.70 -9.51 -10.44
N LYS A 180 36.59 -9.88 -9.16
CA LYS A 180 37.68 -10.55 -8.44
C LYS A 180 37.98 -11.93 -9.03
N ARG A 181 36.95 -12.70 -9.37
CA ARG A 181 37.10 -13.99 -10.06
C ARG A 181 37.74 -13.84 -11.45
N SER A 182 37.39 -12.79 -12.20
CA SER A 182 38.03 -12.50 -13.49
C SER A 182 39.52 -12.21 -13.29
N PHE A 183 39.87 -11.38 -12.30
CA PHE A 183 41.25 -10.99 -12.01
C PHE A 183 42.15 -12.16 -11.58
N ASP A 184 41.66 -13.06 -10.71
CA ASP A 184 42.40 -14.28 -10.31
C ASP A 184 42.72 -15.19 -11.50
N VAL A 185 41.79 -15.33 -12.45
CA VAL A 185 41.99 -16.17 -13.65
C VAL A 185 43.07 -15.61 -14.57
N TYR A 186 43.14 -14.28 -14.74
CA TYR A 186 44.22 -13.64 -15.51
C TYR A 186 45.58 -13.76 -14.81
N PHE A 187 45.63 -13.65 -13.49
CA PHE A 187 46.88 -13.75 -12.73
C PHE A 187 47.47 -15.17 -12.74
N LEU A 188 46.61 -16.19 -12.65
CA LEU A 188 47.03 -17.60 -12.75
C LEU A 188 47.52 -17.99 -14.15
N THR A 189 47.00 -17.34 -15.20
CA THR A 189 47.43 -17.58 -16.59
C THR A 189 48.74 -16.84 -16.92
N GLY A 190 49.00 -15.70 -16.28
CA GLY A 190 50.21 -14.90 -16.51
C GLY A 190 51.48 -15.38 -15.78
N ASN A 191 51.35 -16.20 -14.73
CA ASN A 191 52.48 -16.72 -13.95
C ASN A 191 52.95 -18.13 -14.37
N GLY A 192 52.43 -18.63 -15.51
CA GLY A 192 52.71 -19.97 -16.04
C GLY A 192 53.62 -20.00 -17.28
N ASN A 193 54.21 -18.87 -17.66
CA ASN A 193 55.21 -18.77 -18.73
C ASN A 193 56.58 -18.41 -18.17
#